data_AF-A0A811ZKS2-F1
#
_entry.id   AF-A0A811ZKS2-F1
#
_cell.length_a   1.000
_cell.length_b   1.000
_cell.length_c   1.000
_cell.angle_alpha   90.00
_cell.angle_beta   90.00
_cell.angle_gamma   90.00
#
_symmetry.space_group_name_H-M   'P 1'
#
loop_
_entity.id
_entity.type
_entity.pdbx_description
1 polymer ?
#
loop_
_entity_poly.entity_id
_entity_poly.type
_entity_poly.pdbx_seq_one_letter_code
_entity_poly.pdbx_strand_id
1 'polypeptide(L)'
;MSVDPMTYEAQFFGFTPQTCMLRIYIAFQDYLFEVMQAVEQVILKKLGDLPGCEINPVQVRKCTERFLGFMKRCFDNLFGKMEQLFLQLILHIPPNILLPEDKPQELHPCSEEEFRLLQEEIEQLQEKYETELGTKQALLAELEEQKIMQAQLKQTLVLFDELKNAGRDHGTSDFREILVFLVQNSRKLQTIRDTVEREGKRMKIL
;
A
#
# COMPACT_ATOMS: atom_id res chain seq x y z
N MET A 1 -8.25 21.71 38.91
CA MET A 1 -7.60 22.50 37.85
C MET A 1 -7.34 21.54 36.71
N SER A 2 -8.15 21.59 35.65
CA SER A 2 -7.93 20.74 34.48
C SER A 2 -6.64 21.21 33.81
N VAL A 3 -5.62 20.34 33.79
CA VAL A 3 -4.36 20.64 33.10
C VAL A 3 -4.63 20.40 31.62
N ASP A 4 -4.58 21.46 30.81
CA ASP A 4 -4.61 21.33 29.36
C ASP A 4 -3.20 20.92 28.88
N PRO A 5 -3.04 19.70 28.33
CA PRO A 5 -1.75 19.22 27.86
C PRO A 5 -1.26 19.90 26.56
N MET A 6 -2.11 20.66 25.85
CA MET A 6 -1.75 21.33 24.58
C MET A 6 -1.07 20.40 23.56
N THR A 7 -1.65 19.21 23.36
CA THR A 7 -1.07 18.16 22.50
C THR A 7 -1.08 18.53 21.02
N TYR A 8 -2.08 19.29 20.57
CA TYR A 8 -2.20 19.70 19.18
C TYR A 8 -1.17 20.77 18.81
N GLU A 9 -0.96 21.72 19.73
CA GLU A 9 0.15 22.68 19.63
C GLU A 9 1.50 21.98 19.62
N ALA A 10 1.68 20.94 20.45
CA ALA A 10 2.92 20.19 20.50
C ALA A 10 3.22 19.43 19.19
N GLN A 11 2.19 18.95 18.49
CA GLN A 11 2.35 18.35 17.16
C GLN A 11 2.93 19.36 16.17
N PHE A 12 2.40 20.58 16.13
CA PHE A 12 2.88 21.63 15.24
C PHE A 12 4.27 22.18 15.61
N PHE A 13 4.50 22.50 16.88
CA PHE A 13 5.72 23.15 17.33
C PHE A 13 6.87 22.16 17.62
N GLY A 14 6.56 20.88 17.81
CA GLY A 14 7.52 19.86 18.26
C GLY A 14 7.92 19.97 19.74
N PHE A 15 7.31 20.90 20.48
CA PHE A 15 7.46 21.07 21.92
C PHE A 15 6.16 21.61 22.52
N THR A 16 5.93 21.39 23.81
CA THR A 16 4.77 21.96 24.49
C THR A 16 5.01 23.44 24.82
N PRO A 17 4.05 24.34 24.53
CA PRO A 17 4.17 25.77 24.83
C PRO A 17 4.56 26.07 26.29
N GLN A 18 4.06 25.29 27.24
CA GLN A 18 4.38 25.41 28.68
C GLN A 18 5.88 25.16 28.94
N THR A 19 6.48 24.18 28.25
CA THR A 19 7.93 23.92 28.37
C THR A 19 8.75 25.08 27.82
N CYS A 20 8.30 25.68 26.71
CA CYS A 20 8.94 26.87 26.15
C CYS A 20 8.88 28.04 27.16
N MET A 21 7.70 28.32 27.73
CA MET A 21 7.51 29.37 28.73
C MET A 21 8.37 29.15 29.98
N LEU A 22 8.48 27.90 30.46
CA LEU A 22 9.36 27.58 31.57
C LEU A 22 10.83 27.91 31.27
N ARG A 23 11.32 27.59 30.07
CA ARG A 23 12.70 27.93 29.67
C ARG A 23 12.93 29.44 29.62
N ILE A 24 11.96 30.19 29.09
CA ILE A 24 12.02 31.66 29.05
C ILE A 24 12.01 32.23 30.47
N TYR A 25 11.14 31.71 31.34
CA TYR A 25 11.05 32.12 32.74
C TYR A 25 12.40 31.95 33.45
N ILE A 26 13.03 30.77 33.32
CA ILE A 26 14.33 30.50 33.94
C ILE A 26 15.40 31.45 33.39
N ALA A 27 15.47 31.65 32.07
CA ALA A 27 16.44 32.54 31.47
C ALA A 27 16.28 34.00 31.97
N PHE A 28 15.04 34.50 32.03
CA PHE A 28 14.76 35.85 32.51
C PHE A 28 15.07 36.00 34.00
N GLN A 29 14.77 34.96 34.78
CA GLN A 29 15.14 34.91 36.18
C GLN A 29 16.67 34.98 36.31
N ASP A 30 17.43 34.13 35.62
CA ASP A 30 18.89 34.11 35.69
C ASP A 30 19.50 35.47 35.35
N TYR A 31 19.03 36.13 34.28
CA TYR A 31 19.48 37.48 33.93
C TYR A 31 19.18 38.52 35.01
N LEU A 32 18.02 38.43 35.68
CA LEU A 32 17.70 39.33 36.80
C LEU A 32 18.69 39.15 37.95
N PHE A 33 19.04 37.89 38.29
CA PHE A 33 20.03 37.60 39.32
C PHE A 33 21.43 38.08 38.94
N GLU A 34 21.85 37.87 37.69
CA GLU A 34 23.15 38.33 37.18
C GLU A 34 23.29 39.85 37.25
N VAL A 35 22.28 40.60 36.79
CA VAL A 35 22.30 42.08 36.83
C VAL A 35 22.33 42.57 38.28
N MET A 36 21.55 41.95 39.16
CA MET A 36 21.54 42.30 40.58
C MET A 36 22.89 42.06 41.26
N GLN A 37 23.54 40.94 40.93
CA GLN A 37 24.89 40.64 41.40
C GLN A 37 25.92 41.64 40.87
N ALA A 38 25.82 42.03 39.59
CA ALA A 38 26.70 43.03 39.00
C ALA A 38 26.56 44.40 39.70
N VAL A 39 25.33 44.83 39.98
CA VAL A 39 25.06 46.07 40.73
C VAL A 39 25.64 46.00 42.14
N GLU A 40 25.44 44.90 42.87
CA GLU A 40 26.01 44.70 44.21
C GLU A 40 27.54 44.81 44.18
N GLN A 41 28.20 44.14 43.23
CA GLN A 41 29.65 44.18 43.08
C GLN A 41 30.18 45.59 42.74
N VAL A 42 29.49 46.33 41.87
CA VAL A 42 29.87 47.70 41.52
C VAL A 42 29.76 48.62 42.74
N ILE A 43 28.67 48.51 43.52
CA ILE A 43 28.49 49.30 44.75
C ILE A 43 29.60 48.97 45.76
N LEU A 44 29.90 47.68 45.98
CA LEU A 44 30.95 47.27 46.92
C LEU A 44 32.34 47.77 46.50
N LYS A 45 32.68 47.70 45.21
CA LYS A 45 33.95 48.23 44.68
C LYS A 45 34.06 49.73 44.92
N LYS A 46 33.01 50.50 44.60
CA LYS A 46 32.99 51.95 44.80
C LYS A 46 33.03 52.37 46.27
N LEU A 47 32.47 51.56 47.17
CA LEU A 47 32.54 51.79 48.61
C LEU A 47 33.97 51.61 49.15
N GLY A 48 34.70 50.62 48.64
CA GLY A 48 36.09 50.35 49.01
C GLY A 48 37.07 51.45 48.59
N ASP A 49 36.73 52.21 47.54
CA ASP A 49 37.54 53.32 47.02
C ASP A 49 37.35 54.64 47.81
N LEU A 50 36.41 54.70 48.76
CA LEU A 50 36.06 55.93 49.52
C LEU A 50 36.74 55.96 50.89
N PRO A 51 37.65 56.92 51.18
CA PRO A 51 38.27 57.04 52.50
C PRO A 51 37.26 57.52 53.55
N GLY A 52 37.13 56.78 54.66
CA GLY A 52 36.29 57.14 55.82
C GLY A 52 34.85 56.62 55.80
N CYS A 53 34.49 55.70 54.90
CA CYS A 53 33.14 55.15 54.81
C CYS A 53 32.98 53.89 55.69
N GLU A 54 32.22 53.98 56.80
CA GLU A 54 31.92 52.85 57.70
C GLU A 54 30.67 52.04 57.30
N ILE A 55 30.36 51.95 56.01
CA ILE A 55 29.20 51.17 55.56
C ILE A 55 29.58 49.69 55.52
N ASN A 56 28.88 48.88 56.31
CA ASN A 56 29.11 47.44 56.40
C ASN A 56 28.62 46.73 55.11
N PRO A 57 29.47 45.93 54.43
CA PRO A 57 29.07 45.11 53.27
C PRO A 57 27.84 44.24 53.50
N VAL A 58 27.61 43.77 54.74
CA VAL A 58 26.43 42.98 55.11
C VAL A 58 25.13 43.78 54.99
N GLN A 59 25.17 45.10 55.23
CA GLN A 59 23.99 45.95 55.05
C GLN A 59 23.67 46.16 53.56
N VAL A 60 24.70 46.29 52.72
CA VAL A 60 24.54 46.36 51.24
C VAL A 60 23.93 45.07 50.73
N ARG A 61 24.46 43.91 51.15
CA ARG A 61 23.92 42.57 50.84
C ARG A 61 22.43 42.47 51.19
N LYS A 62 22.06 42.82 52.41
CA LYS A 62 20.67 42.78 52.90
C LYS A 62 19.75 43.74 52.13
N CYS A 63 20.28 44.90 51.70
CA CYS A 63 19.56 45.85 50.86
C CYS A 63 19.30 45.26 49.46
N THR A 64 20.33 44.69 48.82
CA THR A 64 20.23 44.02 47.53
C THR A 64 19.24 42.86 47.57
N GLU A 65 19.29 42.01 48.59
CA GLU A 65 18.36 40.89 48.78
C GLU A 65 16.91 41.37 48.96
N ARG A 66 16.70 42.46 49.70
CA ARG A 66 15.36 43.05 49.88
C ARG A 66 14.81 43.59 48.55
N PHE A 67 15.65 44.27 47.76
CA PHE A 67 15.25 44.79 46.46
C PHE A 67 15.01 43.67 45.44
N LEU A 68 15.87 42.65 45.43
CA LEU A 68 15.71 41.45 44.59
C LEU A 68 14.41 40.72 44.92
N GLY A 69 14.07 40.57 46.21
CA GLY A 69 12.80 39.99 46.64
C GLY A 69 11.58 40.78 46.17
N PHE A 70 11.67 42.11 46.10
CA PHE A 70 10.64 42.96 45.52
C PHE A 70 10.55 42.78 43.99
N MET A 71 11.69 42.85 43.30
CA MET A 71 11.77 42.68 41.84
C MET A 71 11.25 41.33 41.39
N LYS A 72 11.57 40.26 42.11
CA LYS A 72 11.08 38.91 41.83
C LYS A 72 9.55 38.84 41.89
N ARG A 73 8.92 39.41 42.93
CA ARG A 73 7.45 39.43 43.02
C ARG A 73 6.80 40.20 41.88
N CYS A 74 7.39 41.33 41.50
CA CYS A 74 6.91 42.10 40.35
C CYS A 74 7.07 41.32 39.04
N PHE A 75 8.23 40.67 38.88
CA PHE A 75 8.54 39.82 37.74
C PHE A 75 7.55 38.66 37.63
N ASP A 76 7.36 37.86 38.69
CA ASP A 76 6.48 36.68 38.69
C ASP A 76 5.03 37.06 38.30
N ASN A 77 4.53 38.19 38.80
CA ASN A 77 3.19 38.68 38.48
C ASN A 77 3.06 39.14 37.01
N LEU A 78 4.06 39.87 36.50
CA LEU A 78 4.07 40.33 35.11
C LEU A 78 4.29 39.16 34.14
N PHE A 79 5.19 38.25 34.48
CA PHE A 79 5.48 37.07 33.70
C PHE A 79 4.25 36.16 33.62
N GLY A 80 3.52 35.92 34.72
CA GLY A 80 2.31 35.10 34.66
C GLY A 80 1.23 35.68 33.73
N LYS A 81 1.06 37.01 33.67
CA LYS A 81 0.14 37.66 32.72
C LYS A 81 0.65 37.56 31.28
N MET A 82 1.96 37.73 31.09
CA MET A 82 2.59 37.60 29.79
C MET A 82 2.48 36.17 29.26
N GLU A 83 2.83 35.17 30.07
CA GLU A 83 2.71 33.75 29.78
C GLU A 83 1.29 33.43 29.32
N GLN A 84 0.26 33.88 30.05
CA GLN A 84 -1.12 33.67 29.64
C GLN A 84 -1.42 34.26 28.25
N LEU A 85 -0.95 35.47 27.95
CA LEU A 85 -1.15 36.08 26.63
C LEU A 85 -0.41 35.32 25.52
N PHE A 86 0.82 34.87 25.78
CA PHE A 86 1.57 34.06 24.82
C PHE A 86 0.87 32.73 24.54
N LEU A 87 0.40 32.05 25.59
CA LEU A 87 -0.34 30.79 25.47
C LEU A 87 -1.72 30.94 24.85
N GLN A 88 -2.31 32.14 24.80
CA GLN A 88 -3.63 32.37 24.19
C GLN A 88 -3.55 32.87 22.75
N LEU A 89 -2.55 33.70 22.42
CA LEU A 89 -2.52 34.45 21.16
C LEU A 89 -1.40 34.01 20.21
N ILE A 90 -0.33 33.39 20.72
CA ILE A 90 0.88 33.12 19.94
C ILE A 90 1.11 31.61 19.83
N LEU A 91 1.16 30.91 20.96
CA LEU A 91 1.45 29.48 21.05
C LEU A 91 0.17 28.65 21.21
N HIS A 92 -0.91 29.10 20.57
CA HIS A 92 -2.19 28.38 20.54
C HIS A 92 -2.61 28.19 19.11
N ILE A 93 -3.07 26.98 18.80
CA ILE A 93 -3.72 26.72 17.52
C ILE A 93 -5.22 26.88 17.76
N PRO A 94 -5.87 27.87 17.13
CA PRO A 94 -7.30 28.03 17.25
C PRO A 94 -8.03 26.73 16.87
N PRO A 95 -9.08 26.32 17.59
CA PRO A 95 -9.80 25.06 17.32
C PRO A 95 -10.47 25.03 15.93
N ASN A 96 -10.59 26.18 15.28
CA ASN A 96 -11.13 26.32 13.93
C ASN A 96 -10.08 26.11 12.83
N ILE A 97 -8.80 25.95 13.18
CA ILE A 97 -7.71 25.77 12.23
C ILE A 97 -7.25 24.32 12.29
N LEU A 98 -7.33 23.65 11.15
CA LEU A 98 -6.77 22.33 10.94
C LEU A 98 -5.33 22.46 10.43
N LEU A 99 -4.42 21.69 11.02
CA LEU A 99 -3.04 21.61 10.56
C LEU A 99 -2.97 20.96 9.17
N PRO A 100 -1.99 21.33 8.34
CA PRO A 100 -1.80 20.73 7.02
C PRO A 100 -1.65 19.20 7.04
N GLU A 101 -1.12 18.67 8.14
CA GLU A 101 -0.92 17.23 8.39
C GLU A 101 -2.25 16.48 8.48
N ASP A 102 -3.29 17.13 8.98
CA ASP A 102 -4.61 16.53 9.21
C ASP A 102 -5.60 16.83 8.07
N LYS A 103 -5.20 17.59 7.03
CA LYS A 103 -6.03 17.83 5.83
C LYS A 103 -6.65 16.56 5.21
N PRO A 104 -5.96 15.40 5.16
CA PRO A 104 -6.59 14.18 4.67
C PRO A 104 -7.81 13.75 5.50
N GLN A 105 -7.81 14.02 6.80
CA GLN A 105 -8.94 13.70 7.69
C GLN A 105 -10.16 14.60 7.43
N GLU A 106 -9.96 15.85 7.02
CA GLU A 106 -11.06 16.75 6.64
C GLU A 106 -11.59 16.46 5.22
N LEU A 107 -10.70 16.19 4.26
CA LEU A 107 -11.09 15.94 2.87
C LEU A 107 -11.73 14.56 2.68
N HIS A 108 -11.27 13.58 3.46
CA HIS A 108 -11.72 12.20 3.38
C HIS A 108 -11.95 11.65 4.80
N PRO A 109 -12.97 12.14 5.52
CA PRO A 109 -13.35 11.55 6.79
C PRO A 109 -13.84 10.14 6.53
N CYS A 110 -13.02 9.15 6.84
CA CYS A 110 -13.37 7.76 6.73
C CYS A 110 -13.91 7.32 8.09
N SER A 111 -15.17 6.90 8.12
CA SER A 111 -15.74 6.28 9.31
C SER A 111 -15.06 4.93 9.55
N GLU A 112 -15.04 4.48 10.82
CA GLU A 112 -14.47 3.18 11.17
C GLU A 112 -15.16 2.02 10.43
N GLU A 113 -16.47 2.17 10.15
CA GLU A 113 -17.26 1.22 9.38
C GLU A 113 -16.83 1.17 7.90
N GLU A 114 -16.68 2.33 7.25
CA GLU A 114 -16.19 2.40 5.87
C GLU A 114 -14.76 1.87 5.74
N PHE A 115 -13.91 2.14 6.74
CA PHE A 115 -12.54 1.63 6.76
C PHE A 115 -12.53 0.10 6.87
N ARG A 116 -13.39 -0.47 7.70
CA ARG A 116 -13.56 -1.93 7.81
C ARG A 116 -14.08 -2.54 6.51
N LEU A 117 -15.09 -1.94 5.88
CA LEU A 117 -15.61 -2.40 4.59
C LEU A 117 -14.52 -2.36 3.51
N LEU A 118 -13.69 -1.31 3.50
CA LEU A 118 -12.58 -1.19 2.58
C LEU A 118 -11.52 -2.28 2.82
N GLN A 119 -11.22 -2.62 4.08
CA GLN A 119 -10.33 -3.73 4.41
C GLN A 119 -10.88 -5.07 3.93
N GLU A 120 -12.16 -5.33 4.16
CA GLU A 120 -12.84 -6.56 3.69
C GLU A 120 -12.85 -6.63 2.15
N GLU A 121 -13.07 -5.51 1.47
CA GLU A 121 -13.01 -5.44 -0.01
C GLU A 121 -11.59 -5.70 -0.54
N ILE A 122 -10.56 -5.13 0.11
CA ILE A 122 -9.16 -5.38 -0.27
C ILE A 122 -8.82 -6.87 -0.15
N GLU A 123 -9.22 -7.51 0.95
CA GLU A 123 -8.98 -8.95 1.16
C GLU A 123 -9.70 -9.80 0.10
N GLN A 124 -10.96 -9.49 -0.19
CA GLN A 124 -11.72 -10.17 -1.25
C GLN A 124 -11.11 -9.97 -2.64
N LEU A 125 -10.59 -8.78 -2.94
CA LEU A 125 -9.94 -8.50 -4.22
C LEU A 125 -8.60 -9.22 -4.35
N GLN A 126 -7.84 -9.36 -3.26
CA GLN A 126 -6.62 -10.15 -3.24
C GLN A 126 -6.90 -11.64 -3.49
N GLU A 127 -7.91 -12.20 -2.82
CA GLU A 127 -8.33 -13.58 -3.04
C GLU A 127 -8.78 -13.80 -4.49
N LYS A 128 -9.62 -12.90 -5.03
CA LYS A 128 -10.05 -12.95 -6.43
C LYS A 128 -8.86 -12.89 -7.38
N TYR A 129 -7.89 -12.01 -7.15
CA TYR A 129 -6.70 -11.91 -7.98
C TYR A 129 -5.92 -13.24 -8.04
N GLU A 130 -5.71 -13.90 -6.91
CA GLU A 130 -5.02 -15.19 -6.87
C GLU A 130 -5.81 -16.28 -7.60
N THR A 131 -7.14 -16.31 -7.44
CA THR A 131 -7.98 -17.27 -8.18
C THR A 131 -7.93 -17.02 -9.69
N GLU A 132 -7.98 -15.76 -10.13
CA GLU A 132 -7.88 -15.38 -11.54
C GLU A 132 -6.51 -15.68 -12.14
N LEU A 133 -5.45 -15.59 -11.32
CA LEU A 133 -4.13 -16.02 -11.74
C LEU A 133 -4.09 -17.54 -11.96
N GLY A 134 -4.71 -18.31 -11.07
CA GLY A 134 -4.85 -19.76 -11.19
C GLY A 134 -5.68 -20.18 -12.41
N THR A 135 -6.83 -19.53 -12.65
CA THR A 135 -7.67 -19.81 -13.82
C THR A 135 -6.93 -19.49 -15.12
N LYS A 136 -6.21 -18.36 -15.17
CA LYS A 136 -5.37 -18.02 -16.32
C LYS A 136 -4.33 -19.10 -16.62
N GLN A 137 -3.65 -19.63 -15.60
CA GLN A 137 -2.69 -20.71 -15.79
C GLN A 137 -3.35 -22.00 -16.28
N ALA A 138 -4.51 -22.35 -15.73
CA ALA A 138 -5.29 -23.51 -16.18
C ALA A 138 -5.72 -23.39 -17.65
N LEU A 139 -6.22 -22.22 -18.06
CA LEU A 139 -6.60 -21.95 -19.45
C LEU A 139 -5.41 -22.02 -20.41
N LEU A 140 -4.23 -21.56 -19.99
CA LEU A 140 -3.00 -21.69 -20.79
C LEU A 140 -2.59 -23.16 -20.96
N ALA A 141 -2.69 -23.96 -19.90
CA ALA A 141 -2.41 -25.39 -19.98
C ALA A 141 -3.41 -26.12 -20.91
N GLU A 142 -4.71 -25.82 -20.80
CA GLU A 142 -5.74 -26.38 -21.67
C GLU A 142 -5.51 -26.02 -23.15
N LEU A 143 -5.07 -24.78 -23.42
CA LEU A 143 -4.73 -24.35 -24.78
C LEU A 143 -3.54 -25.13 -25.35
N GLU A 144 -2.53 -25.45 -24.54
CA GLU A 144 -1.41 -26.29 -24.97
C GLU A 144 -1.84 -27.73 -25.27
N GLU A 145 -2.66 -28.32 -24.41
CA GLU A 145 -3.25 -29.65 -24.65
C GLU A 145 -4.09 -29.68 -25.93
N GLN A 146 -4.91 -28.65 -26.16
CA GLN A 146 -5.73 -28.52 -27.35
C GLN A 146 -4.88 -28.46 -28.62
N LYS A 147 -3.72 -27.77 -28.60
CA LYS A 147 -2.79 -27.74 -29.74
C LYS A 147 -2.21 -29.11 -30.05
N ILE A 148 -1.87 -29.90 -29.02
CA ILE A 148 -1.35 -31.26 -29.19
C ILE A 148 -2.42 -32.15 -29.83
N MET A 149 -3.64 -32.13 -29.29
CA MET A 149 -4.78 -32.88 -29.83
C MET A 149 -5.10 -32.48 -31.27
N GLN A 150 -5.06 -31.18 -31.59
CA GLN A 150 -5.28 -30.69 -32.94
C GLN A 150 -4.19 -31.19 -33.91
N ALA A 151 -2.93 -31.25 -33.48
CA ALA A 151 -1.84 -31.77 -34.29
C ALA A 151 -2.01 -33.27 -34.58
N GLN A 152 -2.41 -34.06 -33.58
CA GLN A 152 -2.70 -35.50 -33.75
C GLN A 152 -3.86 -35.76 -34.71
N LEU A 153 -4.94 -34.97 -34.62
CA LEU A 153 -6.06 -35.06 -35.54
C LEU A 153 -5.64 -34.72 -36.98
N LYS A 154 -4.84 -33.67 -37.17
CA LYS A 154 -4.28 -33.32 -38.49
C LYS A 154 -3.41 -34.45 -39.05
N GLN A 155 -2.57 -35.07 -38.23
CA GLN A 155 -1.76 -36.21 -38.64
C GLN A 155 -2.63 -37.38 -39.10
N THR A 156 -3.73 -37.65 -38.39
CA THR A 156 -4.67 -38.72 -38.76
C THR A 156 -5.38 -38.41 -40.08
N LEU A 157 -5.77 -37.15 -40.32
CA LEU A 157 -6.31 -36.73 -41.61
C LEU A 157 -5.30 -36.91 -42.75
N VAL A 158 -4.04 -36.53 -42.54
CA VAL A 158 -2.97 -36.75 -43.52
C VAL A 158 -2.79 -38.24 -43.83
N LEU A 159 -2.82 -39.11 -42.82
CA LEU A 159 -2.76 -40.57 -43.03
C LEU A 159 -3.94 -41.08 -43.87
N PHE A 160 -5.16 -40.57 -43.64
CA PHE A 160 -6.31 -40.92 -44.47
C PHE A 160 -6.16 -40.44 -45.92
N ASP A 161 -5.64 -39.23 -46.12
CA ASP A 161 -5.36 -38.68 -47.44
C ASP A 161 -4.27 -39.47 -48.16
N GLU A 162 -3.18 -39.84 -47.47
CA GLU A 162 -2.12 -40.71 -48.01
C GLU A 162 -2.66 -42.09 -48.40
N LEU A 163 -3.48 -42.72 -47.57
CA LEU A 163 -4.11 -44.01 -47.88
C LEU A 163 -5.00 -43.91 -49.13
N LYS A 164 -5.79 -42.84 -49.23
CA LYS A 164 -6.65 -42.58 -50.39
C LYS A 164 -5.84 -42.33 -51.66
N ASN A 165 -4.72 -41.60 -51.54
CA ASN A 165 -3.82 -41.33 -52.66
C ASN A 165 -3.10 -42.60 -53.11
N ALA A 166 -2.57 -43.42 -52.20
CA ALA A 166 -1.98 -44.72 -52.53
C ALA A 166 -2.99 -45.66 -53.22
N GLY A 167 -4.24 -45.68 -52.74
CA GLY A 167 -5.33 -46.41 -53.41
C GLY A 167 -5.58 -45.91 -54.83
N ARG A 168 -5.55 -44.59 -55.06
CA ARG A 168 -5.68 -43.97 -56.39
C ARG A 168 -4.51 -44.33 -57.30
N ASP A 169 -3.27 -44.31 -56.81
CA ASP A 169 -2.06 -44.61 -57.58
C ASP A 169 -2.04 -46.05 -58.09
N HIS A 170 -2.62 -46.98 -57.33
CA HIS A 170 -2.81 -48.37 -57.74
C HIS A 170 -4.10 -48.60 -58.58
N GLY A 171 -4.75 -47.54 -59.04
CA GLY A 171 -5.94 -47.60 -59.89
C GLY A 171 -7.25 -47.89 -59.14
N THR A 172 -7.20 -48.00 -57.81
CA THR A 172 -8.32 -48.31 -56.93
C THR A 172 -8.79 -47.08 -56.14
N SER A 173 -9.29 -46.06 -56.84
CA SER A 173 -9.58 -44.75 -56.25
C SER A 173 -10.77 -44.72 -55.29
N ASP A 174 -11.77 -45.60 -55.46
CA ASP A 174 -12.85 -45.82 -54.51
C ASP A 174 -13.04 -47.32 -54.28
N PHE A 175 -12.57 -47.81 -53.13
CA PHE A 175 -12.72 -49.21 -52.74
C PHE A 175 -14.17 -49.68 -52.73
N ARG A 176 -15.12 -48.78 -52.43
CA ARG A 176 -16.55 -49.12 -52.40
C ARG A 176 -17.07 -49.42 -53.79
N GLU A 177 -16.80 -48.57 -54.77
CA GLU A 177 -17.24 -48.78 -56.16
C GLU A 177 -16.62 -50.06 -56.75
N ILE A 178 -15.36 -50.32 -56.40
CA ILE A 178 -14.61 -51.49 -56.89
C ILE A 178 -15.15 -52.78 -56.28
N LEU A 179 -15.42 -52.81 -54.98
CA LEU A 179 -16.06 -53.95 -54.33
C LEU A 179 -17.44 -54.22 -54.92
N VAL A 180 -18.24 -53.18 -55.18
CA VAL A 180 -19.56 -53.35 -55.81
C VAL A 180 -19.42 -53.93 -57.23
N PHE A 181 -18.50 -53.42 -58.04
CA PHE A 181 -18.25 -53.94 -59.38
C PHE A 181 -17.76 -55.39 -59.36
N LEU A 182 -16.84 -55.73 -58.45
CA LEU A 182 -16.31 -57.08 -58.27
C LEU A 182 -17.42 -58.08 -57.89
N VAL A 183 -18.28 -57.70 -56.93
CA VAL A 183 -19.41 -58.52 -56.48
C VAL A 183 -20.42 -58.72 -57.61
N GLN A 184 -20.75 -57.67 -58.37
CA GLN A 184 -21.68 -57.77 -59.50
C GLN A 184 -21.14 -58.69 -60.60
N ASN A 185 -19.86 -58.57 -60.97
CA ASN A 185 -19.25 -59.40 -61.99
C ASN A 185 -19.05 -60.85 -61.52
N SER A 186 -18.68 -61.06 -60.25
CA SER A 186 -18.61 -62.40 -59.66
C SER A 186 -19.97 -63.10 -59.74
N ARG A 187 -21.06 -62.39 -59.45
CA ARG A 187 -22.42 -62.92 -59.56
C ARG A 187 -22.80 -63.30 -61.00
N LYS A 188 -22.44 -62.46 -61.99
CA LYS A 188 -22.62 -62.78 -63.41
C LYS A 188 -21.79 -64.00 -63.82
N LEU A 189 -20.53 -64.07 -63.40
CA LEU A 189 -19.61 -65.17 -63.70
C LEU A 189 -20.12 -66.49 -63.11
N GLN A 190 -20.64 -66.46 -61.88
CA GLN A 190 -21.25 -67.61 -61.22
C GLN A 190 -22.49 -68.09 -62.00
N THR A 191 -23.34 -67.15 -62.43
CA THR A 191 -24.51 -67.48 -63.26
C THR A 191 -24.11 -68.11 -64.60
N ILE A 192 -23.04 -67.61 -65.24
CA ILE A 192 -22.49 -68.19 -66.48
C ILE A 192 -21.90 -69.57 -66.21
N ARG A 193 -21.11 -69.75 -65.14
CA ARG A 193 -20.55 -71.05 -64.73
C ARG A 193 -21.64 -72.08 -64.52
N ASP A 194 -22.69 -71.74 -63.79
CA ASP A 194 -23.83 -72.62 -63.53
C ASP A 194 -24.59 -72.97 -64.83
N THR A 195 -24.54 -72.09 -65.83
CA THR A 195 -25.16 -72.33 -67.15
C THR A 195 -24.27 -73.23 -68.02
N VAL A 196 -22.95 -72.99 -68.05
CA VAL A 196 -21.96 -73.84 -68.74
C VAL A 196 -21.88 -75.23 -68.12
N GLU A 197 -21.96 -75.36 -66.79
CA GLU A 197 -22.04 -76.66 -66.13
C GLU A 197 -23.33 -77.42 -66.49
N ARG A 198 -24.46 -76.73 -66.65
CA ARG A 198 -25.73 -77.34 -67.09
C ARG A 198 -25.67 -77.78 -68.56
N GLU A 199 -25.14 -76.95 -69.45
CA GLU A 199 -24.97 -77.28 -70.87
C GLU A 199 -23.89 -78.36 -71.08
N GLY A 200 -22.80 -78.33 -70.31
CA GLY A 200 -21.77 -79.37 -70.30
C GLY A 200 -22.28 -80.72 -69.76
N LYS A 201 -23.25 -80.72 -68.82
CA LYS A 201 -23.98 -81.93 -68.41
C LYS A 201 -24.94 -82.43 -69.50
N ARG A 202 -25.55 -81.55 -70.30
CA ARG A 202 -26.38 -81.92 -71.47
C ARG A 202 -25.54 -82.53 -72.59
N MET A 203 -24.34 -82.01 -72.87
CA MET A 203 -23.43 -82.55 -73.88
C MET A 203 -22.79 -83.90 -73.51
N LYS A 204 -22.83 -84.33 -72.24
CA LYS A 204 -22.37 -85.66 -71.80
C LYS A 204 -23.45 -86.76 -71.89
N ILE A 205 -24.67 -86.42 -72.34
CA ILE A 205 -25.82 -87.34 -72.45
C ILE A 205 -26.16 -87.64 -73.93
N LEU A 206 -25.36 -87.13 -74.88
CA LEU A 206 -25.32 -87.54 -76.29
C LEU A 206 -24.06 -88.36 -76.53
#